data_AF-A0A7W0TWS1-F1
#
_entry.id   AF-A0A7W0TWS1-F1
#
_cell.length_a   1.000
_cell.length_b   1.000
_cell.length_c   1.000
_cell.angle_alpha   90.00
_cell.angle_beta   90.00
_cell.angle_gamma   90.00
#
_symmetry.space_group_name_H-M   'P 1'
#
loop_
_entity.id
_entity.type
_entity.pdbx_description
1 polymer ?
#
loop_
_entity_poly.entity_id
_entity_poly.type
_entity_poly.pdbx_seq_one_letter_code
_entity_poly.pdbx_strand_id
1 'polypeptide(L)' 'MTIRSIEAIPLGIGFKQTFRFGTVDRTRSQNVVVRIVTEEGVVGYGEACPVRAFTAETQETVFALIDERVRDAVVG' A
#
# COMPACT_ATOMS: atom_id res chain seq x y z
N MET A 1 -21.63 -1.02 -10.12
CA MET A 1 -20.17 -1.01 -10.10
C MET A 1 -19.75 -1.80 -8.88
N THR A 2 -19.10 -2.93 -9.12
CA THR A 2 -18.83 -4.02 -8.18
C THR A 2 -17.35 -4.34 -8.24
N ILE A 3 -16.70 -4.57 -7.10
CA ILE A 3 -15.25 -4.79 -7.08
C ILE A 3 -15.00 -6.29 -7.29
N ARG A 4 -14.32 -6.62 -8.38
CA ARG A 4 -13.95 -7.99 -8.73
C ARG A 4 -12.72 -8.45 -7.95
N SER A 5 -11.71 -7.58 -7.85
CA SER A 5 -10.44 -7.95 -7.21
C SER A 5 -9.67 -6.73 -6.71
N ILE A 6 -8.89 -6.96 -5.66
CA ILE A 6 -7.91 -6.04 -5.11
C ILE A 6 -6.54 -6.73 -5.05
N GLU A 7 -5.46 -6.00 -5.29
CA GLU A 7 -4.09 -6.47 -5.13
C GLU A 7 -3.26 -5.43 -4.39
N ALA A 8 -2.61 -5.85 -3.30
CA ALA A 8 -1.62 -5.05 -2.60
C ALA A 8 -0.22 -5.38 -3.13
N ILE A 9 0.55 -4.35 -3.49
CA ILE A 9 1.85 -4.47 -4.14
C ILE A 9 2.89 -3.73 -3.28
N PRO A 10 3.71 -4.46 -2.50
CA PRO A 10 4.80 -3.86 -1.73
C PRO A 10 5.87 -3.27 -2.66
N LEU A 11 6.17 -1.98 -2.52
CA LEU A 11 7.25 -1.32 -3.24
C LEU A 11 8.59 -1.40 -2.48
N GLY A 12 9.68 -1.49 -3.24
CA GLY A 12 11.05 -1.49 -2.71
C GLY A 12 11.97 -0.53 -3.44
N ILE A 13 11.43 0.59 -3.94
CA ILE A 13 12.15 1.50 -4.85
C ILE A 13 13.20 2.29 -4.07
N GLY A 14 14.47 2.14 -4.45
CA GLY A 14 15.58 2.91 -3.86
C GLY A 14 15.49 4.41 -4.18
N PHE A 15 15.78 5.24 -3.20
CA PHE A 15 15.87 6.69 -3.39
C PHE A 15 17.24 7.09 -3.94
N LYS A 16 17.28 8.16 -4.73
CA LYS A 16 18.56 8.71 -5.23
C LYS A 16 19.43 9.27 -4.10
N GLN A 17 18.80 9.72 -3.02
CA GLN A 17 19.44 10.28 -1.83
C GLN A 17 18.68 9.78 -0.59
N THR A 18 19.38 9.62 0.53
CA THR A 18 18.73 9.26 1.80
C THR A 18 17.76 10.36 2.20
N PHE A 19 16.49 10.00 2.38
CA PHE A 19 15.46 10.88 2.91
C PHE A 19 15.55 10.88 4.44
N ARG A 20 15.83 12.06 5.03
CA ARG A 20 16.02 12.22 6.48
C ARG A 20 15.03 13.23 7.04
N PHE A 21 14.32 12.85 8.09
CA PHE A 21 13.41 13.75 8.83
C PHE A 21 13.31 13.31 10.30
N GLY A 22 13.54 14.23 11.24
CA GLY A 22 13.54 13.89 12.66
C GLY A 22 14.51 12.75 13.00
N THR A 23 13.99 11.67 13.57
CA THR A 23 14.75 10.46 13.93
C THR A 23 14.67 9.36 12.86
N VAL A 24 14.18 9.67 11.66
CA VAL A 24 13.92 8.70 10.59
C VAL A 24 14.83 8.96 9.39
N ASP A 25 15.57 7.93 9.02
CA ASP A 25 16.33 7.84 7.77
C ASP A 25 15.73 6.75 6.89
N ARG A 26 15.43 7.08 5.62
CA ARG A 26 14.91 6.14 4.62
C ARG A 26 15.77 6.17 3.35
N THR A 27 16.14 4.99 2.88
CA THR A 27 16.87 4.82 1.61
C THR A 27 16.02 4.22 0.50
N ARG A 28 14.78 3.82 0.82
CA ARG A 28 13.81 3.27 -0.13
C ARG A 28 12.37 3.60 0.24
N SER A 29 11.50 3.59 -0.77
CA SER A 29 10.06 3.54 -0.58
C SER A 29 9.69 2.17 0.00
N GLN A 30 8.77 2.19 0.96
CA GLN A 30 8.15 1.00 1.55
C GLN A 30 6.63 1.10 1.42
N ASN A 31 6.19 1.85 0.41
CA ASN A 31 4.80 2.09 0.15
C ASN A 31 4.14 0.81 -0.38
N VAL A 32 2.83 0.74 -0.27
CA VAL A 32 2.02 -0.35 -0.84
C VAL A 32 1.09 0.26 -1.85
N VAL A 33 1.24 -0.12 -3.12
CA VAL A 33 0.29 0.27 -4.17
C VAL A 33 -0.86 -0.72 -4.15
N VAL A 34 -2.08 -0.21 -4.29
CA VAL A 34 -3.29 -1.01 -4.35
C VAL A 34 -3.86 -0.89 -5.75
N ARG A 35 -4.06 -2.04 -6.41
CA ARG A 35 -4.74 -2.11 -7.71
C ARG A 35 -6.12 -2.72 -7.50
N ILE A 36 -7.17 -2.04 -7.94
CA ILE A 36 -8.57 -2.48 -7.84
C ILE A 36 -9.10 -2.66 -9.25
N VAL A 37 -9.80 -3.77 -9.50
CA VAL A 37 -10.45 -4.06 -10.79
C VAL A 37 -11.93 -4.30 -10.53
N THR A 38 -12.80 -3.67 -11.32
CA THR A 38 -14.25 -3.92 -11.26
C THR A 38 -14.70 -5.00 -12.24
N GLU A 39 -15.93 -5.49 -12.08
CA GLU A 39 -16.53 -6.44 -13.03
C GLU A 39 -16.60 -5.87 -14.46
N GLU A 40 -16.74 -4.56 -14.61
CA GLU A 40 -16.75 -3.87 -15.91
C GLU A 40 -15.34 -3.65 -16.49
N GLY A 41 -14.28 -4.13 -15.80
CA GLY A 41 -12.89 -4.02 -16.24
C GLY A 41 -12.24 -2.65 -15.98
N VAL A 42 -12.89 -1.76 -15.22
CA VAL A 42 -12.28 -0.49 -14.80
C VAL A 42 -11.18 -0.76 -13.79
N VAL A 43 -10.01 -0.15 -13.99
CA VAL A 43 -8.85 -0.30 -13.10
C VAL A 43 -8.63 1.00 -12.32
N GLY A 44 -8.65 0.90 -11.00
CA GLY A 44 -8.30 1.97 -10.06
C GLY A 44 -6.98 1.70 -9.36
N TYR A 45 -6.26 2.77 -9.01
CA TYR A 45 -5.01 2.70 -8.26
C TYR A 45 -5.09 3.57 -7.01
N GLY A 46 -4.56 3.06 -5.91
CA GLY A 46 -4.35 3.78 -4.65
C GLY A 46 -2.97 3.49 -4.08
N GLU A 47 -2.56 4.26 -3.08
CA GLU A 47 -1.26 4.09 -2.44
C GLU A 47 -1.34 4.36 -0.93
N ALA A 48 -0.67 3.51 -0.15
CA ALA A 48 -0.43 3.73 1.27
C ALA A 48 1.07 3.92 1.51
N CYS A 49 1.44 4.97 2.25
CA CYS A 49 2.81 5.28 2.65
C CYS A 49 2.95 5.08 4.16
N PRO A 50 3.25 3.84 4.62
CA PRO A 50 3.41 3.59 6.05
C PRO A 50 4.66 4.30 6.56
N VAL A 51 4.51 5.06 7.64
CA VAL A 51 5.64 5.69 8.33
C VAL A 51 5.53 5.37 9.81
N ARG A 52 6.32 4.38 10.25
CA ARG A 52 6.27 3.84 11.63
C ARG A 52 6.34 4.93 12.71
N ALA A 53 7.12 6.00 12.50
CA ALA A 53 7.23 7.09 13.46
C ALA A 53 5.98 8.00 13.56
N PHE A 54 5.08 7.98 12.56
CA PHE A 54 3.85 8.80 12.54
C PHE A 54 2.59 7.97 12.73
N THR A 55 2.44 6.87 11.98
CA THR A 55 1.20 6.06 11.99
C THR A 55 1.35 4.72 12.70
N ALA A 56 2.55 4.41 13.21
CA ALA A 56 2.91 3.10 13.77
C ALA A 56 2.81 1.91 12.79
N GLU A 57 2.45 2.14 11.53
CA GLU A 57 2.32 1.11 10.50
C GLU A 57 3.68 0.74 9.87
N THR A 58 3.74 -0.48 9.33
CA THR A 58 4.79 -0.93 8.41
C THR A 58 4.21 -1.33 7.06
N GLN A 59 5.07 -1.54 6.08
CA GLN A 59 4.68 -2.14 4.81
C GLN A 59 3.98 -3.50 4.99
N GLU A 60 4.47 -4.30 5.92
CA GLU A 60 3.93 -5.62 6.23
C GLU A 60 2.54 -5.53 6.89
N THR A 61 2.35 -4.62 7.86
CA THR A 61 1.03 -4.46 8.50
C THR A 61 -0.01 -3.93 7.50
N VAL A 62 0.38 -3.01 6.62
CA VAL A 62 -0.52 -2.48 5.57
C VAL A 62 -0.86 -3.57 4.56
N PHE A 63 0.13 -4.34 4.09
CA PHE A 63 -0.10 -5.46 3.17
C PHE A 63 -1.06 -6.48 3.79
N ALA A 64 -0.80 -6.94 5.01
CA ALA A 64 -1.63 -7.91 5.71
C ALA A 64 -3.06 -7.38 5.92
N LEU A 65 -3.23 -6.12 6.34
CA LEU A 65 -4.55 -5.53 6.49
C LEU A 65 -5.34 -5.52 5.17
N ILE A 66 -4.67 -5.17 4.06
CA ILE A 66 -5.35 -5.14 2.76
C ILE A 66 -5.72 -6.55 2.33
N ASP A 67 -4.80 -7.50 2.44
CA ASP A 67 -4.99 -8.86 1.93
C ASP A 67 -5.99 -9.68 2.76
N GLU A 68 -5.99 -9.50 4.08
CA GLU A 68 -6.76 -10.34 5.00
C GLU A 68 -8.11 -9.72 5.42
N ARG A 69 -8.25 -8.39 5.39
CA ARG A 69 -9.44 -7.70 5.94
C ARG A 69 -10.12 -6.79 4.93
N VAL A 70 -9.37 -5.89 4.29
CA VAL A 70 -9.97 -4.93 3.34
C VAL A 70 -10.52 -5.68 2.13
N ARG A 71 -9.77 -6.65 1.59
CA ARG A 71 -10.22 -7.52 0.50
C ARG A 71 -11.59 -8.13 0.79
N ASP A 72 -11.74 -8.81 1.93
CA ASP A 72 -12.97 -9.48 2.32
C ASP A 72 -14.14 -8.50 2.48
N ALA A 73 -13.86 -7.27 2.90
CA ALA A 73 -14.89 -6.27 3.16
C ALA A 73 -15.42 -5.58 1.90
N VAL A 74 -14.65 -5.58 0.80
CA VAL A 74 -14.97 -4.76 -0.39
C VAL A 74 -15.12 -5.55 -1.69
N VAL A 75 -14.61 -6.77 -1.78
CA VAL A 75 -14.79 -7.62 -2.96
C VAL A 75 -16.21 -8.20 -2.97
N GLY A 76 -16.88 -8.11 -4.12
CA GLY A 76 -18.31 -8.38 -4.30
C GLY A 76 -19.09 -7.14 -4.70
#